data_AF-A0A017T077-F1
#
_entry.id   AF-A0A017T077-F1
#
_cell.length_a   1.000
_cell.length_b   1.000
_cell.length_c   1.000
_cell.angle_alpha   90.00
_cell.angle_beta   90.00
_cell.angle_gamma   90.00
#
_symmetry.space_group_name_H-M   'P 1'
#
loop_
_entity.id
_entity.type
_entity.pdbx_description
1 polymer ?
#
loop_
_entity_poly.entity_id
_entity_poly.type
_entity_poly.pdbx_seq_one_letter_code
_entity_poly.pdbx_strand_id
1 'polypeptide(L)'
;MGSQRAHDAERWPARWTEALTVTKEETRMRWMRQMMALAFATGVLGLAAVGCEEAAEDAIDCPQICQTYRDCVDGEYNVDACRDDCEMQAEEDDAFRNSAKVCEACLDGKACDDQITCFDECPIER
;
A
#
# COMPACT_ATOMS: atom_id res chain seq x y z
N MET A 1 -35.31 -63.03 -8.03
CA MET A 1 -35.86 -63.04 -9.40
C MET A 1 -37.38 -63.06 -9.34
N GLY A 2 -38.06 -62.21 -10.14
CA GLY A 2 -39.53 -62.13 -10.27
C GLY A 2 -40.10 -60.83 -9.69
N SER A 3 -40.16 -59.69 -10.41
CA SER A 3 -41.02 -59.34 -11.55
C SER A 3 -42.39 -58.77 -11.13
N GLN A 4 -42.72 -57.59 -11.66
CA GLN A 4 -44.04 -56.93 -11.88
C GLN A 4 -44.08 -55.51 -11.29
N ARG A 5 -43.82 -54.45 -12.08
CA ARG A 5 -44.74 -53.78 -13.04
C ARG A 5 -46.09 -53.45 -12.38
N ALA A 6 -46.29 -52.21 -11.99
CA ALA A 6 -46.83 -51.13 -12.83
C ALA A 6 -48.37 -51.09 -12.83
N HIS A 7 -48.94 -50.63 -11.72
CA HIS A 7 -50.29 -50.04 -11.58
C HIS A 7 -50.12 -49.17 -10.32
N ASP A 8 -49.97 -47.85 -10.39
CA ASP A 8 -51.05 -46.92 -10.67
C ASP A 8 -50.45 -45.57 -11.10
N ALA A 9 -50.63 -45.24 -12.36
CA ALA A 9 -50.84 -43.86 -12.73
C ALA A 9 -52.32 -43.53 -12.42
N GLU A 10 -52.63 -42.25 -12.20
CA GLU A 10 -53.97 -41.66 -12.30
C GLU A 10 -54.86 -41.57 -11.03
N ARG A 11 -54.44 -40.78 -10.05
CA ARG A 11 -55.42 -39.99 -9.24
C ARG A 11 -54.81 -38.70 -8.67
N TRP A 12 -54.70 -37.67 -9.50
CA TRP A 12 -54.49 -36.29 -9.02
C TRP A 12 -55.79 -35.73 -8.42
N PRO A 13 -55.68 -34.87 -7.38
CA PRO A 13 -56.04 -33.48 -7.65
C PRO A 13 -55.08 -32.46 -7.00
N ALA A 14 -54.51 -31.61 -7.86
CA ALA A 14 -54.59 -30.14 -7.81
C ALA A 14 -54.65 -29.43 -6.44
N ARG A 15 -53.55 -29.40 -5.66
CA ARG A 15 -53.47 -28.44 -4.53
C ARG A 15 -52.10 -27.99 -4.00
N TRP A 16 -50.99 -28.20 -4.71
CA TRP A 16 -49.65 -27.86 -4.17
C TRP A 16 -48.95 -26.71 -4.89
N THR A 17 -49.62 -25.98 -5.79
CA THR A 17 -49.01 -24.86 -6.52
C THR A 17 -48.92 -23.55 -5.72
N GLU A 18 -49.41 -23.50 -4.48
CA GLU A 18 -49.48 -22.25 -3.69
C GLU A 18 -48.21 -21.96 -2.85
N ALA A 19 -47.18 -22.83 -2.87
CA ALA A 19 -46.02 -22.68 -1.99
C ALA A 19 -44.70 -22.25 -2.68
N LEU A 20 -44.71 -21.93 -3.98
CA LEU A 20 -43.49 -21.55 -4.73
C LEU A 20 -43.34 -20.05 -5.00
N THR A 21 -44.19 -19.19 -4.43
CA THR A 21 -43.97 -17.74 -4.45
C THR A 21 -43.25 -17.26 -3.19
N VAL A 22 -42.34 -18.06 -2.62
CA VAL A 22 -41.30 -17.51 -1.75
C VAL A 22 -40.50 -16.53 -2.61
N THR A 23 -40.71 -15.26 -2.30
CA THR A 23 -40.38 -14.10 -3.10
C THR A 23 -38.86 -14.03 -3.33
N LYS A 24 -38.48 -14.11 -4.60
CA LYS A 24 -37.14 -13.87 -5.14
C LYS A 24 -36.51 -12.55 -4.67
N GLU A 25 -37.31 -11.65 -4.12
CA GLU A 25 -36.93 -10.31 -3.65
C GLU A 25 -36.41 -10.29 -2.21
N GLU A 26 -36.88 -11.19 -1.33
CA GLU A 26 -36.44 -11.27 0.08
C GLU A 26 -35.01 -11.84 0.21
N THR A 27 -34.64 -12.79 -0.66
CA THR A 27 -33.27 -13.29 -0.74
C THR A 27 -32.32 -12.23 -1.28
N ARG A 28 -32.75 -11.41 -2.25
CA ARG A 28 -31.91 -10.36 -2.82
C ARG A 28 -31.48 -9.31 -1.77
N MET A 29 -32.37 -8.94 -0.84
CA MET A 29 -32.05 -7.97 0.23
C MET A 29 -31.21 -8.56 1.36
N ARG A 30 -31.40 -9.84 1.72
CA ARG A 30 -30.54 -10.53 2.70
C ARG A 30 -29.12 -10.73 2.18
N TRP A 31 -28.98 -11.09 0.90
CA TRP A 31 -27.69 -11.23 0.23
C TRP A 31 -26.97 -9.87 0.05
N MET A 32 -27.68 -8.78 -0.23
CA MET A 32 -27.09 -7.43 -0.25
C MET A 32 -26.61 -6.96 1.13
N ARG A 33 -27.38 -7.19 2.21
CA ARG A 33 -26.95 -6.86 3.58
C ARG A 33 -25.74 -7.68 4.02
N GLN A 34 -25.67 -8.95 3.64
CA GLN A 34 -24.50 -9.80 3.92
C GLN A 34 -23.25 -9.41 3.11
N MET A 35 -23.41 -9.04 1.83
CA MET A 35 -22.29 -8.56 1.01
C MET A 35 -21.72 -7.21 1.49
N MET A 36 -22.58 -6.28 1.91
CA MET A 36 -22.15 -4.95 2.37
C MET A 36 -21.41 -5.00 3.71
N ALA A 37 -21.80 -5.92 4.62
CA ALA A 37 -21.09 -6.14 5.88
C ALA A 37 -19.71 -6.79 5.67
N LEU A 38 -19.58 -7.70 4.70
CA LEU A 38 -18.30 -8.34 4.35
C LEU A 38 -17.32 -7.36 3.69
N ALA A 39 -17.79 -6.44 2.85
CA ALA A 39 -16.96 -5.41 2.23
C ALA A 39 -16.39 -4.39 3.24
N PHE A 40 -17.10 -4.13 4.34
CA PHE A 40 -16.64 -3.21 5.39
C PHE A 40 -15.58 -3.83 6.31
N ALA A 41 -15.62 -5.17 6.51
CA ALA A 41 -14.65 -5.87 7.34
C ALA A 41 -13.29 -6.08 6.66
N THR A 42 -13.23 -6.10 5.33
CA THR A 42 -11.97 -6.20 4.56
C THR A 42 -11.39 -4.84 4.13
N GLY A 43 -12.18 -3.77 4.09
CA GLY A 43 -11.70 -2.44 3.69
C GLY A 43 -10.80 -1.73 4.72
N VAL A 44 -10.92 -2.05 6.01
CA VAL A 44 -10.13 -1.39 7.07
C VAL A 44 -8.68 -1.89 7.11
N LEU A 45 -8.38 -3.04 6.52
CA LEU A 45 -7.03 -3.61 6.48
C LEU A 45 -6.18 -3.15 5.27
N GLY A 46 -6.70 -2.27 4.42
CA GLY A 46 -5.98 -1.71 3.26
C GLY A 46 -5.52 -0.26 3.41
N LEU A 47 -5.93 0.44 4.49
CA LEU A 47 -5.63 1.86 4.70
C LEU A 47 -4.33 2.10 5.51
N ALA A 48 -3.56 1.06 5.79
CA ALA A 48 -2.23 1.18 6.41
C ALA A 48 -1.08 1.18 5.38
N ALA A 49 -1.39 1.22 4.08
CA ALA A 49 -0.41 1.33 2.99
C ALA A 49 -0.49 2.69 2.26
N VAL A 50 -1.03 3.73 2.90
CA VAL A 50 -0.77 5.12 2.50
C VAL A 50 0.50 5.59 3.21
N GLY A 51 1.61 4.98 2.82
CA GLY A 51 2.95 5.41 3.15
C GLY A 51 3.81 5.19 1.91
N CYS A 52 3.97 6.26 1.13
CA CYS A 52 5.02 6.46 0.12
C CYS A 52 5.50 5.22 -0.64
N GLU A 53 4.73 4.73 -1.61
CA GLU A 53 5.22 3.75 -2.60
C GLU A 53 5.05 4.32 -4.02
N GLU A 54 5.46 5.57 -4.20
CA GLU A 54 5.57 6.24 -5.50
C GLU A 54 6.97 6.84 -5.63
N ALA A 55 7.99 5.99 -5.83
CA ALA A 55 9.26 6.29 -6.54
C ALA A 55 10.37 5.29 -6.21
N ALA A 56 10.19 3.98 -6.38
CA ALA A 56 11.28 3.03 -6.13
C ALA A 56 12.47 3.17 -7.11
N GLU A 57 12.34 3.95 -8.19
CA GLU A 57 13.35 4.11 -9.24
C GLU A 57 14.08 5.47 -9.17
N ASP A 58 13.59 6.40 -8.35
CA ASP A 58 14.07 7.79 -8.22
C ASP A 58 14.08 8.27 -6.76
N ALA A 59 14.03 7.36 -5.79
CA ALA A 59 14.13 7.69 -4.37
C ALA A 59 15.56 8.10 -4.00
N ILE A 60 15.69 9.18 -3.24
CA ILE A 60 16.94 9.57 -2.58
C ILE A 60 16.97 8.90 -1.21
N ASP A 61 18.12 8.39 -0.80
CA ASP A 61 18.34 7.92 0.56
C ASP A 61 18.77 9.08 1.49
N CYS A 62 17.83 9.97 1.81
CA CYS A 62 18.02 11.07 2.76
C CYS A 62 18.60 10.58 4.11
N PRO A 63 18.15 9.44 4.69
CA PRO A 63 18.75 8.88 5.90
C PRO A 63 20.25 8.61 5.77
N GLN A 64 20.71 8.04 4.65
CA GLN A 64 22.12 7.76 4.40
C GLN A 64 22.94 9.06 4.33
N ILE A 65 22.48 10.05 3.56
CA ILE A 65 23.21 11.32 3.39
C ILE A 65 23.36 12.01 4.75
N CYS A 66 22.28 12.16 5.52
CA CYS A 66 22.28 12.83 6.82
C CYS A 66 23.14 12.08 7.86
N GLN A 67 23.12 10.74 7.86
CA GLN A 67 24.00 9.96 8.73
C GLN A 67 25.46 10.14 8.38
N THR A 68 25.79 10.11 7.09
CA THR A 68 27.16 10.29 6.61
C THR A 68 27.68 11.68 6.97
N TYR A 69 26.85 12.72 6.85
CA TYR A 69 27.21 14.06 7.28
C TYR A 69 27.51 14.13 8.78
N ARG A 70 26.67 13.51 9.62
CA ARG A 70 26.94 13.44 11.06
C ARG A 70 28.26 12.72 11.34
N ASP A 71 28.46 11.56 10.72
CA ASP A 71 29.57 10.68 11.04
C ASP A 71 30.92 11.26 10.54
N CYS A 72 30.92 12.06 9.47
CA CYS A 72 32.13 12.58 8.84
C CYS A 72 32.39 14.09 9.06
N VAL A 73 31.36 14.90 9.30
CA VAL A 73 31.47 16.37 9.39
C VAL A 73 31.14 16.87 10.78
N ASP A 74 29.99 16.51 11.33
CA ASP A 74 29.54 16.99 12.65
C ASP A 74 28.82 15.90 13.46
N GLY A 75 29.52 15.34 14.44
CA GLY A 75 29.01 14.26 15.30
C GLY A 75 27.78 14.64 16.14
N GLU A 76 27.48 15.92 16.30
CA GLU A 76 26.29 16.41 17.02
C GLU A 76 25.12 16.76 16.09
N TYR A 77 25.29 16.55 14.78
CA TYR A 77 24.28 16.87 13.78
C TYR A 77 22.97 16.09 13.96
N ASN A 78 21.85 16.80 13.84
CA ASN A 78 20.53 16.22 14.03
C ASN A 78 20.04 15.52 12.75
N VAL A 79 20.32 14.22 12.68
CA VAL A 79 19.94 13.36 11.54
C VAL A 79 18.43 13.30 11.32
N ASP A 80 17.62 13.30 12.38
CA ASP A 80 16.17 13.23 12.24
C ASP A 80 15.61 14.50 11.60
N ALA A 81 16.08 15.67 12.04
CA ALA A 81 15.67 16.94 11.44
C ALA A 81 16.15 17.07 9.99
N CYS A 82 17.37 16.63 9.69
CA CYS A 82 17.90 16.61 8.32
C CYS A 82 17.10 15.68 7.41
N ARG A 83 16.75 14.48 7.88
CA ARG A 83 15.93 13.54 7.12
C ARG A 83 14.59 14.17 6.77
N ASP A 84 13.89 14.70 7.77
CA ASP A 84 12.55 15.25 7.57
C ASP A 84 12.59 16.45 6.60
N ASP A 85 13.60 17.31 6.68
CA ASP A 85 13.80 18.42 5.75
C ASP A 85 14.16 17.95 4.32
N CYS A 86 15.08 17.00 4.21
CA CYS A 86 15.50 16.43 2.93
C CYS A 86 14.34 15.75 2.20
N GLU A 87 13.51 14.99 2.92
CA GLU A 87 12.32 14.34 2.37
C GLU A 87 11.31 15.39 1.89
N MET A 88 11.00 16.38 2.73
CA MET A 88 10.09 17.48 2.38
C MET A 88 10.57 18.26 1.15
N GLN A 89 11.84 18.65 1.11
CA GLN A 89 12.39 19.40 -0.04
C GLN A 89 12.49 18.55 -1.31
N ALA A 90 12.79 17.26 -1.20
CA ALA A 90 12.82 16.36 -2.36
C ALA A 90 11.43 16.10 -2.97
N GLU A 91 10.37 16.22 -2.16
CA GLU A 91 8.98 16.17 -2.60
C GLU A 91 8.53 17.48 -3.26
N GLU A 92 8.98 18.62 -2.75
CA GLU A 92 8.54 19.95 -3.23
C GLU A 92 9.39 20.51 -4.38
N ASP A 93 10.67 20.15 -4.50
CA ASP A 93 11.62 20.71 -5.45
C ASP A 93 12.42 19.63 -6.20
N ASP A 94 12.14 19.50 -7.51
CA ASP A 94 12.83 18.57 -8.40
C ASP A 94 14.33 18.89 -8.55
N ALA A 95 14.74 20.15 -8.46
CA ALA A 95 16.14 20.55 -8.51
C ALA A 95 16.86 20.16 -7.22
N PHE A 96 16.22 20.34 -6.06
CA PHE A 96 16.71 19.79 -4.79
C PHE A 96 16.88 18.29 -4.89
N ARG A 97 15.85 17.59 -5.39
CA ARG A 97 15.86 16.14 -5.56
C ARG A 97 17.04 15.68 -6.43
N ASN A 98 17.26 16.34 -7.56
CA ASN A 98 18.37 16.00 -8.45
C ASN A 98 19.74 16.27 -7.82
N SER A 99 19.93 17.39 -7.12
CA SER A 99 21.17 17.70 -6.42
C SER A 99 21.46 16.72 -5.29
N ALA A 100 20.43 16.32 -4.54
CA ALA A 100 20.55 15.33 -3.47
C ALA A 100 20.96 13.94 -4.00
N LYS A 101 20.47 13.53 -5.18
CA LYS A 101 20.94 12.30 -5.84
C LYS A 101 22.40 12.36 -6.26
N VAL A 102 22.83 13.49 -6.82
CA VAL A 102 24.24 13.69 -7.21
C VAL A 102 25.14 13.62 -5.97
N CYS A 103 24.70 14.26 -4.89
CA CYS A 103 25.35 14.18 -3.58
C CYS A 103 25.44 12.73 -3.09
N GLU A 104 24.33 11.99 -3.05
CA GLU A 104 24.27 10.60 -2.63
C GLU A 104 25.24 9.71 -3.43
N ALA A 105 25.18 9.81 -4.76
CA ALA A 105 26.05 9.06 -5.66
C ALA A 105 27.54 9.43 -5.50
N CYS A 106 27.84 10.66 -5.10
CA CYS A 106 29.21 11.07 -4.77
C CYS A 106 29.66 10.43 -3.46
N LEU A 107 28.80 10.38 -2.44
CA LEU A 107 29.13 9.83 -1.13
C LEU A 107 29.32 8.30 -1.16
N ASP A 108 28.62 7.59 -2.05
CA ASP A 108 28.63 6.14 -2.12
C ASP A 108 30.06 5.55 -2.26
N GLY A 109 30.39 4.63 -1.36
CA GLY A 109 31.67 3.91 -1.36
C GLY A 109 32.93 4.72 -1.05
N LYS A 110 32.80 6.01 -0.68
CA LYS A 110 33.94 6.86 -0.30
C LYS A 110 34.20 6.86 1.21
N ALA A 111 35.43 7.20 1.60
CA ALA A 111 35.79 7.46 2.99
C ALA A 111 35.48 8.91 3.37
N CYS A 112 35.34 9.22 4.66
CA CYS A 112 35.02 10.57 5.14
C CYS A 112 35.93 11.66 4.56
N ASP A 113 37.24 11.43 4.51
CA ASP A 113 38.21 12.38 3.94
C ASP A 113 37.90 12.75 2.47
N ASP A 114 37.43 11.78 1.68
CA ASP A 114 37.05 11.98 0.28
C ASP A 114 35.62 12.53 0.14
N GLN A 115 34.72 12.14 1.05
CA GLN A 115 33.30 12.56 1.08
C GLN A 115 33.11 14.04 1.41
N ILE A 116 34.05 14.67 2.14
CA ILE A 116 33.99 16.12 2.42
C ILE A 116 33.83 16.94 1.14
N THR A 117 34.48 16.53 0.05
CA THR A 117 34.38 17.24 -1.23
C THR A 117 33.02 17.09 -1.91
N CYS A 118 32.28 16.02 -1.61
CA CYS A 118 30.91 15.84 -2.07
C CYS A 118 29.94 16.77 -1.35
N PHE A 119 30.17 17.03 -0.06
CA PHE A 119 29.29 17.86 0.77
C PHE A 119 29.27 19.35 0.37
N ASP A 120 30.22 19.84 -0.42
CA ASP A 120 30.18 21.20 -0.94
C ASP A 120 29.07 21.41 -1.98
N GLU A 121 28.62 20.35 -2.66
CA GLU A 121 27.54 20.40 -3.65
C GLU A 121 26.22 19.77 -3.15
N CYS A 122 26.20 19.29 -1.90
CA CYS A 122 25.00 18.72 -1.29
C CYS A 122 24.01 19.83 -0.90
N PRO A 123 22.71 19.67 -1.20
CA PRO A 123 21.71 20.71 -0.94
C PRO A 123 21.18 20.73 0.51
N ILE A 124 21.51 19.74 1.32
CA ILE A 124 21.18 19.70 2.76
C ILE A 124 21.93 20.83 3.48
N GLU A 125 21.18 21.80 4.02
CA GLU A 125 21.76 22.97 4.69
C GLU A 125 22.62 22.57 5.91
N ARG A 126 23.77 23.23 6.05
CA ARG A 126 24.69 23.11 7.19
C ARG A 126 24.22 23.94 8.38
#